data_AF-A0A5D4H9A4-F1
#
_entry.id   AF-A0A5D4H9A4-F1
#
_cell.length_a   1.000
_cell.length_b   1.000
_cell.length_c   1.000
_cell.angle_alpha   90.00
_cell.angle_beta   90.00
_cell.angle_gamma   90.00
#
_symmetry.space_group_name_H-M   'P 1'
#
loop_
_entity.id
_entity.type
_entity.pdbx_description
1 polymer ?
#
loop_
_entity_poly.entity_id
_entity_poly.type
_entity_poly.pdbx_seq_one_letter_code
_entity_poly.pdbx_strand_id
1 'polypeptide(L)' 'MKSEHDREPTPDETAGMVWWNSLSEVDRADWLARAGSAVPADAWAAYKRSGNVDRQPRVVN' A
#
# COMPACT_ATOMS: atom_id res chain seq x y z
N MET A 1 2.57 4.02 -29.21
CA MET A 1 1.59 3.45 -28.27
C MET A 1 2.23 2.24 -27.62
N LYS A 2 2.91 2.43 -26.48
CA LYS A 2 3.43 1.31 -25.68
C LYS A 2 2.90 1.55 -24.27
N SER A 3 1.92 0.74 -23.91
CA SER A 3 1.25 0.79 -22.62
C SER A 3 2.29 0.56 -21.54
N GLU A 4 2.45 1.54 -20.65
CA GLU A 4 3.39 1.57 -19.53
C GLU A 4 3.02 0.58 -18.40
N HIS A 5 2.26 -0.46 -18.73
CA HIS A 5 1.59 -1.38 -17.81
C HIS A 5 2.14 -2.82 -17.89
N ASP A 6 3.19 -3.07 -18.68
CA ASP A 6 3.93 -4.35 -18.63
C ASP A 6 5.05 -4.31 -17.58
N ARG A 7 4.85 -3.50 -16.53
CA ARG A 7 5.73 -3.54 -15.36
C ARG A 7 5.23 -4.70 -14.53
N GLU A 8 6.01 -5.77 -14.43
CA GLU A 8 5.79 -6.81 -13.43
C GLU A 8 5.50 -6.09 -12.10
N PRO A 9 4.34 -6.34 -11.47
CA PRO A 9 3.96 -5.64 -10.26
C PRO A 9 5.08 -5.84 -9.27
N THR A 10 5.69 -4.74 -8.83
CA THR A 10 6.76 -4.84 -7.84
C THR A 10 6.24 -5.58 -6.61
N PRO A 11 7.08 -6.29 -5.85
CA PRO A 11 6.65 -6.98 -4.64
C PRO A 11 5.90 -6.05 -3.67
N ASP A 12 6.22 -4.75 -3.67
CA ASP A 12 5.49 -3.69 -2.96
C ASP A 12 4.06 -3.45 -3.47
N GLU A 13 3.83 -3.51 -4.78
CA GLU A 13 2.50 -3.41 -5.38
C GLU A 13 1.68 -4.67 -5.14
N THR A 14 2.30 -5.84 -5.22
CA THR A 14 1.64 -7.11 -4.89
C THR A 14 1.23 -7.14 -3.43
N ALA A 15 2.11 -6.70 -2.51
CA ALA A 15 1.78 -6.56 -1.10
C ALA A 15 0.64 -5.56 -0.86
N GLY A 16 0.64 -4.43 -1.58
CA GLY A 16 -0.45 -3.46 -1.55
C GLY A 16 -1.77 -4.05 -2.05
N MET A 17 -1.76 -4.85 -3.12
CA MET A 17 -2.94 -5.55 -3.62
C MET A 17 -3.45 -6.62 -2.64
N VAL A 18 -2.57 -7.42 -2.05
CA VAL A 18 -2.96 -8.46 -1.08
C VAL A 18 -3.55 -7.81 0.17
N TRP A 19 -2.91 -6.76 0.68
CA TRP A 19 -3.44 -5.96 1.78
C TRP A 19 -4.81 -5.39 1.43
N TRP A 20 -4.93 -4.73 0.28
CA TRP A 20 -6.19 -4.14 -0.18
C TRP A 20 -7.30 -5.19 -0.32
N ASN A 21 -6.99 -6.38 -0.86
CA ASN A 21 -7.91 -7.50 -0.96
C ASN A 21 -8.34 -8.06 0.39
N SER A 22 -7.49 -7.95 1.42
CA SER A 22 -7.80 -8.38 2.78
C SER A 22 -8.64 -7.37 3.56
N LEU A 23 -8.79 -6.12 3.09
CA LEU A 23 -9.59 -5.09 3.75
C LEU A 23 -11.08 -5.18 3.40
N SER A 24 -11.94 -4.90 4.38
CA SER A 24 -13.36 -4.70 4.17
C SER A 24 -13.65 -3.37 3.45
N GLU A 25 -14.84 -3.21 2.88
CA GLU A 25 -15.27 -1.96 2.23
C GLU A 25 -15.20 -0.75 3.16
N VAL A 26 -15.53 -0.94 4.44
CA VAL A 26 -15.45 0.10 5.48
C VAL A 26 -14.00 0.50 5.75
N ASP A 27 -13.09 -0.47 5.91
CA ASP A 27 -11.66 -0.20 6.11
C ASP A 27 -11.06 0.49 4.89
N ARG A 28 -11.44 0.06 3.68
CA ARG A 28 -11.03 0.73 2.45
C ARG A 28 -11.49 2.19 2.45
N ALA A 29 -12.76 2.45 2.77
CA ALA A 29 -13.28 3.82 2.83
C ALA A 29 -12.52 4.69 3.85
N ASP A 30 -12.20 4.15 5.04
CA ASP A 30 -11.40 4.84 6.05
C ASP A 30 -9.98 5.15 5.55
N TRP A 31 -9.33 4.18 4.89
CA TRP A 31 -8.00 4.40 4.32
C TRP A 31 -7.99 5.38 3.13
N LEU A 32 -9.00 5.35 2.27
CA LEU A 32 -9.15 6.35 1.19
C LEU A 32 -9.38 7.75 1.76
N ALA A 33 -10.20 7.86 2.81
CA ALA A 33 -10.43 9.12 3.50
C ALA A 33 -9.15 9.65 4.18
N ARG A 34 -8.36 8.76 4.80
CA ARG A 34 -7.06 9.09 5.42
C ARG A 34 -6.01 9.51 4.40
N ALA A 35 -5.97 8.84 3.25
CA ALA A 35 -5.08 9.20 2.16
C ALA A 35 -5.52 10.52 1.48
N GLY A 36 -6.80 10.87 1.60
CA GLY A 36 -7.39 11.99 0.87
C GLY A 36 -7.58 11.69 -0.62
N SER A 37 -7.47 10.42 -1.00
CA SER A 37 -7.49 9.96 -2.38
C SER A 37 -8.33 8.69 -2.50
N ALA A 38 -9.12 8.59 -3.58
CA ALA A 38 -9.85 7.38 -3.95
C ALA A 38 -8.96 6.30 -4.62
N VAL A 39 -7.65 6.31 -4.34
CA VAL A 39 -6.65 5.46 -4.99
C VAL A 39 -6.08 4.45 -3.98
N PRO A 40 -6.18 3.13 -4.25
CA PRO A 40 -5.63 2.08 -3.37
C PRO A 40 -4.13 2.23 -3.10
N ALA A 41 -3.37 2.70 -4.09
CA ALA A 41 -1.93 2.93 -3.95
C ALA A 41 -1.61 4.06 -2.96
N ASP A 42 -2.43 5.11 -2.91
CA ASP A 42 -2.27 6.23 -1.97
C ASP A 42 -2.70 5.83 -0.56
N ALA A 43 -3.79 5.06 -0.44
CA ALA A 43 -4.16 4.37 0.79
C ALA A 43 -3.04 3.46 1.32
N TRP A 44 -2.38 2.70 0.45
CA TRP A 44 -1.23 1.87 0.80
C TRP A 44 -0.01 2.70 1.23
N ALA A 45 0.25 3.83 0.56
CA ALA A 45 1.31 4.75 0.97
C ALA A 45 1.01 5.37 2.36
N ALA A 46 -0.24 5.77 2.61
CA ALA A 46 -0.70 6.23 3.92
C ALA A 46 -0.59 5.13 4.98
N TYR A 47 -0.96 3.89 4.64
CA TYR A 47 -0.77 2.72 5.50
C TYR A 47 0.71 2.53 5.85
N LYS A 48 1.62 2.50 4.87
CA LYS A 48 3.07 2.40 5.11
C LYS A 48 3.66 3.56 5.92
N ARG A 49 3.04 4.73 5.86
CA ARG A 49 3.45 5.91 6.65
C ARG A 49 2.93 5.84 8.09
N SER A 50 1.71 5.33 8.27
CA SER A 50 1.04 5.16 9.56
C SER A 50 1.55 3.95 10.35
N GLY A 51 1.72 2.82 9.68
CA GLY A 51 2.49 1.68 10.12
C GLY A 51 3.92 1.90 9.65
N ASN A 52 4.73 2.62 10.44
CA ASN A 52 6.16 2.37 10.42
C ASN A 52 6.32 0.85 10.55
N VAL A 53 6.55 0.17 9.42
CA VAL A 53 7.01 -1.21 9.42
C VAL A 53 8.41 -1.13 9.99
N ASP A 54 8.45 -1.11 11.31
CA ASP A 54 9.56 -1.51 12.16
C ASP A 54 9.82 -2.99 11.84
N ARG A 55 10.46 -3.19 10.69
CA ARG A 55 11.27 -4.36 10.41
C ARG A 55 12.53 -3.91 9.69
N GLN A 56 13.13 -2.81 10.15
CA GLN A 56 14.58 -2.85 10.27
C GLN A 56 14.85 -3.49 11.62
N PRO A 57 15.38 -4.73 11.71
CA PRO A 57 16.21 -5.01 12.85
C PRO A 57 17.30 -3.94 12.81
N ARG A 58 17.20 -2.93 13.68
CA ARG A 58 18.37 -2.13 14.02
C ARG A 58 19.37 -3.16 14.49
N VAL A 59 20.30 -3.53 13.61
CA VAL A 59 21.40 -4.40 14.00
C VAL A 59 22.12 -3.59 15.07
N VAL A 60 21.91 -3.99 16.32
CA VAL A 60 22.67 -3.47 17.44
C VAL A 60 24.04 -4.10 17.25
N ASN A 61 25.03 -3.25 16.98
CA ASN A 61 26.44 -3.63 16.91
C ASN A 61 26.97 -3.96 18.31
#